data_AF-A0A523GEK9-F1
#
_entry.id   AF-A0A523GEK9-F1
#
_cell.length_a   1.000
_cell.length_b   1.000
_cell.length_c   1.000
_cell.angle_alpha   90.00
_cell.angle_beta   90.00
_cell.angle_gamma   90.00
#
_symmetry.space_group_name_H-M   'P 1'
#
loop_
_entity.id
_entity.type
_entity.pdbx_description
1 polymer ?
#
loop_
_entity_poly.entity_id
_entity_poly.type
_entity_poly.pdbx_seq_one_letter_code
_entity_poly.pdbx_strand_id
1 'polypeptide(L)'
;MKNIKKISLLLLSIGLLIQNLQGQNDLQDIPKPDLKEEQASFSILDGFEISLYAATPMIEKPTQINFDSDGRLWVCGSHIYPQLNVNEEANDRIVILEDTDNDGVADKSSIFYDKLIIPGGILPDNQGGAYV
;
A
#
# COMPACT_ATOMS: atom_id res chain seq x y z
N MET A 1 54.74 -6.94 -10.10
CA MET A 1 53.83 -7.22 -8.95
C MET A 1 52.90 -6.06 -8.57
N LYS A 2 53.32 -4.78 -8.57
CA LYS A 2 52.43 -3.65 -8.20
C LYS A 2 51.20 -3.47 -9.10
N ASN A 3 51.31 -3.73 -10.41
CA ASN A 3 50.20 -3.51 -11.36
C ASN A 3 49.10 -4.59 -11.26
N ILE A 4 49.47 -5.82 -10.91
CA ILE A 4 48.53 -6.94 -10.76
C ILE A 4 47.59 -6.70 -9.56
N LYS A 5 48.11 -6.16 -8.45
CA LYS A 5 47.29 -5.81 -7.27
C LYS A 5 46.31 -4.66 -7.56
N LYS A 6 46.70 -3.67 -8.38
CA LYS A 6 45.80 -2.57 -8.79
C LYS A 6 44.67 -3.06 -9.70
N ILE A 7 44.98 -3.96 -10.64
CA ILE A 7 43.97 -4.56 -11.53
C ILE A 7 42.99 -5.43 -10.71
N SER A 8 43.50 -6.22 -9.77
CA SER A 8 42.67 -7.03 -8.88
C SER A 8 41.76 -6.18 -7.98
N LEU A 9 42.25 -5.05 -7.46
CA LEU A 9 41.44 -4.14 -6.63
C LEU A 9 40.37 -3.40 -7.45
N LEU A 10 40.66 -3.08 -8.73
CA LEU A 10 39.71 -2.46 -9.65
C LEU A 10 38.58 -3.42 -10.06
N LEU A 11 38.91 -4.68 -10.33
CA LEU A 11 37.92 -5.73 -10.64
C LEU A 11 37.02 -6.03 -9.44
N LEU A 12 37.58 -6.02 -8.21
CA LEU A 12 36.81 -6.25 -6.98
C LEU A 12 35.84 -5.10 -6.70
N SER A 13 36.25 -3.85 -6.95
CA SER A 13 35.38 -2.67 -6.79
C SER A 13 34.28 -2.60 -7.85
N ILE A 14 34.56 -2.99 -9.09
CA ILE A 14 33.53 -3.15 -10.14
C ILE A 14 32.51 -4.23 -9.75
N GLY A 15 32.98 -5.36 -9.21
CA GLY A 15 32.09 -6.44 -8.74
C GLY A 15 31.13 -5.99 -7.62
N LEU A 16 31.61 -5.14 -6.69
CA LEU A 16 30.78 -4.57 -5.61
C LEU A 16 29.76 -3.54 -6.10
N LEU A 17 30.06 -2.82 -7.20
CA LEU A 17 29.13 -1.86 -7.81
C LEU A 17 27.99 -2.53 -8.58
N ILE A 18 28.20 -3.74 -9.11
CA ILE A 18 27.20 -4.46 -9.93
C ILE A 18 26.10 -5.12 -9.06
N GLN A 19 26.36 -5.42 -7.79
CA GLN A 19 25.36 -6.07 -6.92
C GLN A 19 24.13 -5.20 -6.67
N ASN A 20 24.24 -3.87 -6.78
CA ASN A 20 23.12 -2.94 -6.57
C ASN A 20 22.28 -2.68 -7.84
N LEU A 21 22.53 -3.37 -8.95
CA LEU A 21 21.86 -3.14 -10.24
C LEU A 21 20.92 -4.27 -10.67
N GLN A 22 20.67 -5.27 -9.83
CA GLN A 22 19.61 -6.23 -10.09
C GLN A 22 18.26 -5.57 -9.77
N GLY A 23 17.64 -4.98 -10.80
CA GLY A 23 16.22 -4.63 -10.74
C GLY A 23 15.40 -5.89 -10.44
N GLN A 24 14.29 -5.72 -9.73
CA GLN A 24 13.44 -6.78 -9.19
C GLN A 24 12.54 -7.42 -10.28
N ASN A 25 13.08 -7.63 -11.47
CA ASN A 25 12.32 -7.93 -12.68
C ASN A 25 12.04 -9.43 -12.93
N ASP A 26 12.65 -10.34 -12.15
CA ASP A 26 12.62 -11.80 -12.36
C ASP A 26 12.26 -12.62 -11.09
N LEU A 27 11.52 -12.04 -10.13
CA LEU A 27 11.02 -12.82 -8.99
C LEU A 27 9.96 -13.82 -9.46
N GLN A 28 10.35 -15.10 -9.56
CA GLN A 28 9.45 -16.22 -9.92
C GLN A 28 8.74 -16.82 -8.70
N ASP A 29 9.33 -16.67 -7.52
CA ASP A 29 8.78 -17.14 -6.26
C ASP A 29 8.36 -15.94 -5.41
N ILE A 30 7.09 -15.55 -5.54
CA ILE A 30 6.50 -14.47 -4.75
C ILE A 30 5.84 -15.15 -3.54
N PRO A 31 6.38 -14.97 -2.32
CA PRO A 31 5.75 -15.54 -1.13
C PRO A 31 4.33 -15.00 -1.00
N LYS A 32 3.41 -15.85 -0.55
CA LYS A 32 2.04 -15.40 -0.27
C LYS A 32 2.10 -14.39 0.88
N PRO A 33 1.43 -13.23 0.77
CA PRO A 33 1.37 -12.29 1.88
C PRO A 33 0.74 -12.96 3.11
N ASP A 34 1.45 -12.93 4.23
CA ASP A 34 0.93 -13.30 5.54
C ASP A 34 0.97 -12.08 6.45
N LEU A 35 -0.19 -11.70 6.99
CA LEU A 35 -0.34 -10.45 7.74
C LEU A 35 0.56 -10.41 8.99
N LYS A 36 0.84 -11.56 9.62
CA LYS A 36 1.68 -11.61 10.82
C LYS A 36 3.15 -11.49 10.45
N GLU A 37 3.58 -12.15 9.37
CA GLU A 37 4.95 -12.01 8.87
C GLU A 37 5.24 -10.57 8.41
N GLU A 38 4.31 -9.95 7.69
CA GLU A 38 4.42 -8.55 7.25
C GLU A 38 4.46 -7.60 8.45
N GLN A 39 3.56 -7.78 9.44
CA GLN A 39 3.56 -6.96 10.66
C GLN A 39 4.87 -7.10 11.47
N ALA A 40 5.43 -8.31 11.54
CA ALA A 40 6.69 -8.56 12.21
C ALA A 40 7.91 -7.98 11.47
N SER A 41 7.76 -7.64 10.19
CA SER A 41 8.85 -7.09 9.36
C SER A 41 9.12 -5.60 9.63
N PHE A 42 8.18 -4.88 10.26
CA PHE A 42 8.34 -3.46 10.54
C PHE A 42 9.41 -3.21 11.61
N SER A 43 10.28 -2.23 11.35
CA SER A 43 11.17 -1.66 12.36
C SER A 43 10.47 -0.50 13.06
N ILE A 44 10.11 -0.69 14.33
CA ILE A 44 9.35 0.29 15.11
C ILE A 44 10.26 0.97 16.13
N LEU A 45 10.07 2.28 16.32
CA LEU A 45 10.80 3.07 17.30
C LEU A 45 10.28 2.79 18.72
N ASP A 46 11.17 2.87 19.71
CA ASP A 46 10.80 2.76 21.12
C ASP A 46 9.63 3.69 21.49
N GLY A 47 8.61 3.13 22.14
CA GLY A 47 7.40 3.85 22.54
C GLY A 47 6.29 3.89 21.48
N PHE A 48 6.49 3.27 20.32
CA PHE A 48 5.45 3.11 19.28
C PHE A 48 5.01 1.65 19.14
N GLU A 49 3.79 1.47 18.65
CA GLU A 49 3.20 0.18 18.30
C GLU A 49 2.60 0.27 16.88
N ILE A 50 2.57 -0.86 16.18
CA ILE A 50 1.84 -1.03 14.93
C ILE A 50 0.79 -2.11 15.10
N SER A 51 -0.44 -1.80 14.69
CA SER A 51 -1.60 -2.70 14.78
C SER A 51 -2.29 -2.77 13.42
N LEU A 52 -2.82 -3.95 13.07
CA LEU A 52 -3.58 -4.14 11.84
C LEU A 52 -5.02 -3.62 12.04
N TYR A 53 -5.41 -2.59 11.29
CA TYR A 53 -6.78 -2.06 11.34
C TYR A 53 -7.72 -2.76 10.33
N ALA A 54 -7.26 -3.00 9.10
CA ALA A 54 -8.05 -3.65 8.05
C ALA A 54 -7.15 -4.33 7.02
N ALA A 55 -7.67 -5.37 6.37
CA ALA A 55 -7.00 -6.11 5.31
C ALA A 55 -7.99 -6.54 4.21
N THR A 56 -7.48 -7.03 3.09
CA THR A 56 -8.28 -7.67 2.04
C THR A 56 -9.16 -8.78 2.64
N PRO A 57 -10.46 -8.88 2.31
CA PRO A 57 -11.16 -8.21 1.20
C PRO A 57 -11.86 -6.89 1.54
N MET A 58 -11.70 -6.35 2.75
CA MET A 58 -12.41 -5.12 3.18
C MET A 58 -11.92 -3.87 2.44
N ILE A 59 -10.66 -3.88 2.01
CA ILE A 59 -9.93 -2.78 1.39
C ILE A 59 -9.05 -3.35 0.28
N GLU A 60 -8.95 -2.66 -0.85
CA GLU A 60 -7.98 -3.01 -1.90
C GLU A 60 -7.44 -1.77 -2.59
N LYS A 61 -6.14 -1.79 -2.90
CA LYS A 61 -5.39 -0.71 -3.57
C LYS A 61 -5.69 0.71 -3.02
N PRO A 62 -5.51 0.96 -1.71
CA PRO A 62 -5.73 2.28 -1.13
C PRO A 62 -4.72 3.30 -1.67
N THR A 63 -5.21 4.45 -2.13
CA THR A 63 -4.40 5.60 -2.56
C THR A 63 -4.35 6.70 -1.49
N GLN A 64 -5.43 6.87 -0.74
CA GLN A 64 -5.52 7.83 0.36
C GLN A 64 -6.61 7.41 1.37
N ILE A 65 -6.45 7.83 2.63
CA ILE A 65 -7.40 7.57 3.72
C ILE A 65 -7.68 8.82 4.55
N ASN A 66 -8.89 8.91 5.13
CA ASN A 66 -9.26 9.97 6.07
C ASN A 66 -10.31 9.50 7.07
N PHE A 67 -10.28 10.01 8.30
CA PHE A 67 -11.32 9.74 9.29
C PHE A 67 -12.40 10.82 9.25
N ASP A 68 -13.66 10.42 9.42
CA ASP A 68 -14.74 11.39 9.65
C ASP A 68 -14.99 11.64 11.15
N SER A 69 -15.92 12.55 11.47
CA SER A 69 -16.30 12.88 12.84
C SER A 69 -16.92 11.73 13.64
N ASP A 70 -17.39 10.69 12.95
CA ASP A 70 -18.00 9.50 13.57
C ASP A 70 -16.94 8.40 13.84
N GLY A 71 -15.67 8.66 13.50
CA GLY A 71 -14.56 7.73 13.70
C GLY A 71 -14.43 6.66 12.61
N ARG A 72 -15.17 6.79 11.51
CA ARG A 72 -15.11 5.83 10.39
C ARG A 72 -13.93 6.16 9.48
N LEU A 73 -13.25 5.14 8.96
CA LEU A 73 -12.14 5.31 8.03
C LEU A 73 -12.65 5.29 6.59
N TRP A 74 -12.53 6.41 5.90
CA TRP A 74 -12.83 6.55 4.48
C TRP A 74 -11.58 6.25 3.67
N VAL A 75 -11.71 5.36 2.69
CA VAL A 75 -10.61 4.87 1.87
C VAL A 75 -10.89 5.14 0.41
N CYS A 76 -9.97 5.84 -0.23
CA CYS A 76 -9.91 6.03 -1.66
C CYS A 76 -9.16 4.84 -2.28
N GLY A 77 -9.78 4.07 -3.17
CA GLY A 77 -9.17 2.91 -3.83
C GLY A 77 -8.98 3.11 -5.33
N SER A 78 -7.90 2.56 -5.91
CA SER A 78 -7.68 2.57 -7.36
C SER A 78 -7.46 1.18 -7.96
N HIS A 79 -8.57 0.50 -8.26
CA HIS A 79 -8.65 -0.81 -8.92
C HIS A 79 -8.17 -0.77 -10.37
N ILE A 80 -8.52 0.28 -11.12
CA ILE A 80 -8.20 0.40 -12.55
C ILE A 80 -6.78 0.92 -12.83
N TYR A 81 -6.01 1.37 -11.83
CA TYR A 81 -4.62 1.79 -12.05
C TYR A 81 -3.84 0.66 -12.75
N PRO A 82 -3.10 0.94 -13.84
CA PRO A 82 -2.61 2.27 -14.25
C PRO A 82 -3.50 3.07 -15.22
N GLN A 83 -4.52 2.48 -15.82
CA GLN A 83 -5.40 3.17 -16.75
C GLN A 83 -6.74 2.45 -16.93
N LEU A 84 -7.81 3.22 -17.21
CA LEU A 84 -9.08 2.68 -17.68
C LEU A 84 -8.95 2.18 -19.12
N ASN A 85 -9.31 0.92 -19.39
CA ASN A 85 -9.26 0.39 -20.75
C ASN A 85 -10.44 0.90 -21.60
N VAL A 86 -10.29 0.82 -22.93
CA VAL A 86 -11.38 1.16 -23.85
C VAL A 86 -12.54 0.19 -23.64
N ASN A 87 -13.75 0.72 -23.45
CA ASN A 87 -14.98 -0.03 -23.13
C ASN A 87 -15.02 -0.67 -21.74
N GLU A 88 -14.14 -0.25 -20.82
CA GLU A 88 -14.25 -0.60 -19.40
C GLU A 88 -15.01 0.51 -18.67
N GLU A 89 -15.86 0.12 -17.71
CA GLU A 89 -16.53 1.08 -16.83
C GLU A 89 -15.62 1.46 -15.66
N ALA A 90 -15.68 2.73 -15.28
CA ALA A 90 -15.06 3.22 -14.06
C ALA A 90 -15.58 2.41 -12.85
N ASN A 91 -14.69 1.75 -12.11
CA ASN A 91 -15.03 0.94 -10.95
C ASN A 91 -14.18 1.26 -9.70
N ASP A 92 -13.42 2.37 -9.73
CA ASP A 92 -12.71 2.83 -8.54
C ASP A 92 -13.70 3.33 -7.51
N ARG A 93 -13.43 2.99 -6.25
CA ARG A 93 -14.40 3.11 -5.18
C ARG A 93 -13.86 3.83 -3.95
N ILE A 94 -14.79 4.50 -3.30
CA ILE A 94 -14.66 4.95 -1.92
C ILE A 94 -15.31 3.89 -1.04
N VAL A 95 -14.53 3.38 -0.09
CA VAL A 95 -14.98 2.42 0.91
C VAL A 95 -14.95 3.08 2.28
N ILE A 96 -15.98 2.86 3.09
CA ILE A 96 -16.04 3.28 4.49
C ILE A 96 -15.87 2.03 5.36
N LEU A 97 -14.87 2.07 6.24
CA LEU A 97 -14.58 1.03 7.22
C LEU A 97 -15.02 1.50 8.61
N GLU A 98 -15.65 0.59 9.36
CA GLU A 98 -16.16 0.85 10.70
C GLU A 98 -15.64 -0.24 11.66
N ASP A 99 -15.23 0.20 12.84
CA ASP A 99 -15.00 -0.64 14.02
C ASP A 99 -16.21 -0.44 14.94
N THR A 100 -17.07 -1.46 15.03
CA THR A 100 -18.37 -1.40 15.72
C THR A 100 -18.31 -1.94 17.14
N ASP A 101 -17.26 -2.68 17.50
CA ASP A 101 -17.03 -3.20 18.85
C ASP A 101 -15.91 -2.48 19.61
N ASN A 102 -15.22 -1.53 18.97
CA ASN A 102 -14.16 -0.68 19.49
C ASN A 102 -12.91 -1.47 19.93
N ASP A 103 -12.59 -2.57 19.24
CA ASP A 103 -11.39 -3.37 19.51
C ASP A 103 -10.14 -2.86 18.78
N GLY A 104 -10.28 -1.81 17.95
CA GLY A 104 -9.21 -1.23 17.15
C GLY A 104 -9.04 -1.90 15.78
N VAL A 105 -9.97 -2.76 15.37
CA VAL A 105 -10.00 -3.45 14.08
C VAL A 105 -11.35 -3.20 13.40
N ALA A 106 -11.34 -2.86 12.12
CA ALA A 106 -12.59 -2.73 11.38
C ALA A 106 -13.27 -4.09 11.22
N ASP A 107 -14.56 -4.17 11.53
CA ASP A 107 -15.40 -5.36 11.31
C ASP A 107 -16.40 -5.18 10.16
N LYS A 108 -16.60 -3.93 9.71
CA LYS A 108 -17.58 -3.59 8.67
C LYS A 108 -16.95 -2.76 7.55
N SER A 109 -17.33 -3.08 6.32
CA SER A 109 -16.93 -2.39 5.10
C SER A 109 -18.16 -2.09 4.24
N SER A 110 -18.26 -0.86 3.74
CA SER A 110 -19.36 -0.43 2.88
C SER A 110 -18.85 0.42 1.72
N ILE A 111 -19.44 0.24 0.54
CA ILE A 111 -19.12 1.06 -0.63
C ILE A 111 -19.96 2.34 -0.55
N PHE A 112 -19.28 3.48 -0.51
CA PHE A 112 -19.93 4.80 -0.55
C PHE A 112 -20.21 5.24 -1.99
N TYR A 113 -19.25 5.05 -2.89
CA TYR A 113 -19.34 5.40 -4.30
C TYR A 113 -18.34 4.57 -5.12
N ASP A 114 -18.66 4.15 -6.34
CA ASP A 114 -17.90 3.14 -7.10
C ASP A 114 -17.71 3.46 -8.60
N LYS A 115 -17.92 4.71 -9.01
CA LYS A 115 -17.79 5.13 -10.42
C LYS A 115 -16.67 6.14 -10.63
N LEU A 116 -15.57 6.00 -9.89
CA LEU A 116 -14.43 6.91 -9.99
C LEU A 116 -13.39 6.39 -10.98
N ILE A 117 -12.52 7.30 -11.39
CA ILE A 117 -11.36 7.00 -12.23
C ILE A 117 -10.11 7.49 -11.50
N ILE A 118 -9.32 6.56 -10.98
CA ILE A 118 -8.02 6.77 -10.33
C ILE A 118 -8.06 7.98 -9.36
N PRO A 119 -8.93 7.95 -8.35
CA PRO A 119 -9.09 9.08 -7.43
C PRO A 119 -7.81 9.29 -6.60
N GLY A 120 -7.44 10.57 -6.45
CA GLY A 120 -6.18 10.99 -5.83
C GLY A 120 -6.27 11.30 -4.33
N GLY A 121 -7.47 11.50 -3.79
CA GLY A 121 -7.67 11.82 -2.38
C GLY A 121 -9.14 11.79 -1.96
N ILE A 122 -9.38 11.75 -0.65
CA ILE A 122 -10.70 11.95 -0.07
C ILE A 122 -10.66 12.83 1.19
N LEU A 123 -11.67 13.70 1.32
CA LEU A 123 -11.95 14.48 2.52
C LEU A 123 -13.45 14.42 2.85
N PRO A 124 -13.87 13.64 3.86
CA PRO A 124 -15.23 13.65 4.36
C PRO A 124 -15.65 15.05 4.81
N ASP A 125 -16.89 15.46 4.49
CA ASP A 125 -17.42 16.79 4.82
C ASP A 125 -18.10 16.86 6.20
N ASN A 126 -18.12 15.74 6.93
CA ASN A 126 -18.81 15.54 8.21
C ASN A 126 -20.33 15.82 8.18
N GLN A 127 -20.94 15.76 7.00
CA GLN A 127 -22.38 15.93 6.76
C GLN A 127 -22.96 14.78 5.92
N GLY A 128 -22.19 13.71 5.72
CA GLY A 128 -22.57 12.52 4.94
C GLY A 128 -22.05 12.53 3.50
N GLY A 129 -21.23 13.51 3.12
CA GLY A 129 -20.56 13.60 1.82
C GLY A 129 -19.04 13.58 1.94
N ALA A 130 -18.35 13.73 0.81
CA ALA A 130 -16.91 13.88 0.73
C ALA A 130 -16.47 14.66 -0.52
N TYR A 131 -15.32 15.31 -0.44
CA TYR A 131 -14.59 15.83 -1.59
C TYR A 131 -13.63 14.76 -2.10
N VAL A 132 -13.64 14.51 -3.41
CA VAL A 132 -12.85 13.50 -4.12
C VAL A 132 -12.25 14.12 -5.38
#